data_AF-A0A372UF17-F1
#
_entry.id   AF-A0A372UF17-F1
#
_cell.length_a   1.000
_cell.length_b   1.000
_cell.length_c   1.000
_cell.angle_alpha   90.00
_cell.angle_beta   90.00
_cell.angle_gamma   90.00
#
_symmetry.space_group_name_H-M   'P 1'
#
loop_
_entity.id
_entity.type
_entity.pdbx_description
1 polymer ?
#
loop_
_entity_poly.entity_id
_entity_poly.type
_entity_poly.pdbx_seq_one_letter_code
_entity_poly.pdbx_strand_id
1 'polypeptide(L)'
;MSLILVLLASIGIFYIAREIIKSCRECDDKEAEKIIFSCFFGGKNESFNSDELGRKLEQNISQIIGDQSYMKHCNLARTLDNHGLIFFGENGKLPYIEISVDYKDANEKQRLESILTNKVKNYLEICGLPNDILVHWEKRRDIEFPMLKIEYTKTKEQKDILDRCLAVKQRNILAQYAAVIDDTEEEDLNE
;
A
#
# COMPACT_ATOMS: atom_id res chain seq x y z
N MET A 1 6.61 30.16 -29.57
CA MET A 1 6.61 29.27 -30.76
C MET A 1 7.08 27.85 -30.42
N SER A 2 8.19 27.66 -29.71
CA SER A 2 8.73 26.32 -29.43
C SER A 2 7.80 25.40 -28.63
N LEU A 3 7.01 25.91 -27.68
CA LEU A 3 6.16 25.09 -26.82
C LEU A 3 4.97 24.46 -27.56
N ILE A 4 4.41 25.19 -28.53
CA ILE A 4 3.31 24.71 -29.39
C ILE A 4 3.80 23.59 -30.32
N LEU A 5 5.01 23.75 -30.88
CA LEU A 5 5.62 22.72 -31.72
C LEU A 5 5.91 21.43 -30.95
N VAL A 6 6.35 21.53 -29.70
CA VAL A 6 6.56 20.37 -28.82
C VAL A 6 5.24 19.66 -28.52
N LEU A 7 4.17 20.39 -28.23
CA LEU A 7 2.84 19.81 -28.00
C LEU A 7 2.32 19.09 -29.24
N LEU A 8 2.39 19.71 -30.43
CA LEU A 8 1.95 19.08 -31.68
C LEU A 8 2.77 17.83 -32.01
N ALA A 9 4.08 17.87 -31.79
CA ALA A 9 4.94 16.70 -31.98
C ALA A 9 4.57 15.56 -31.01
N SER A 10 4.29 15.88 -29.74
CA SER A 10 3.90 14.87 -28.75
C SER A 10 2.56 14.18 -29.08
N ILE A 11 1.59 14.95 -29.58
CA ILE A 11 0.30 14.42 -30.04
C ILE A 11 0.52 13.51 -31.26
N GLY A 12 1.34 13.94 -32.24
CA GLY A 12 1.66 13.14 -33.42
C GLY A 12 2.32 11.80 -33.06
N ILE A 13 3.30 11.81 -32.14
CA ILE A 13 3.97 10.58 -31.66
C ILE A 13 2.97 9.64 -30.99
N PHE A 14 2.03 10.15 -30.19
CA PHE A 14 1.01 9.35 -29.53
C PHE A 14 0.12 8.60 -30.53
N TYR A 15 -0.39 9.28 -31.58
CA TYR A 15 -1.21 8.64 -32.60
C TYR A 15 -0.45 7.59 -33.40
N ILE A 16 0.82 7.85 -33.73
CA ILE A 16 1.67 6.87 -34.43
C ILE A 16 1.89 5.62 -33.58
N ALA A 17 2.22 5.78 -32.29
CA ALA A 17 2.39 4.66 -31.38
C ALA A 17 1.10 3.82 -31.26
N ARG A 18 -0.06 4.48 -31.28
CA ARG A 18 -1.38 3.82 -31.19
C ARG A 18 -1.66 2.94 -32.39
N GLU A 19 -1.46 3.44 -33.60
CA GLU A 19 -1.70 2.64 -34.82
C GLU A 19 -0.69 1.50 -34.97
N ILE A 20 0.56 1.69 -34.55
CA ILE A 20 1.56 0.60 -34.52
C ILE A 20 1.10 -0.53 -33.59
N ILE A 21 0.66 -0.20 -32.37
CA ILE A 21 0.23 -1.22 -31.39
C ILE A 21 -1.04 -1.94 -31.86
N LYS A 22 -2.01 -1.21 -32.43
CA LYS A 22 -3.21 -1.82 -33.02
C LYS A 22 -2.86 -2.81 -34.12
N SER A 23 -1.95 -2.42 -35.03
CA SER A 23 -1.54 -3.29 -36.13
C SER A 23 -0.69 -4.47 -35.68
N CYS A 24 0.12 -4.33 -34.62
CA CYS A 24 0.96 -5.43 -34.14
C CYS A 24 0.22 -6.43 -33.25
N ARG A 25 -0.86 -6.01 -32.59
CA ARG A 25 -1.56 -6.84 -31.58
C ARG A 25 -3.02 -7.12 -31.88
N GLU A 26 -3.53 -6.65 -33.02
CA GLU A 26 -4.95 -6.79 -33.41
C GLU A 26 -5.90 -6.36 -32.28
N CYS A 27 -5.58 -5.24 -31.63
CA CYS A 27 -6.33 -4.73 -30.48
C CYS A 27 -7.10 -3.45 -30.81
N ASP A 28 -8.07 -3.09 -29.96
CA ASP A 28 -8.87 -1.87 -30.14
C ASP A 28 -8.13 -0.61 -29.63
N ASP A 29 -8.71 0.56 -29.91
CA ASP A 29 -8.14 1.86 -29.54
C ASP A 29 -7.88 1.97 -28.02
N LYS A 30 -8.77 1.42 -27.18
CA LYS A 30 -8.66 1.50 -25.71
C LYS A 30 -7.52 0.63 -25.20
N GLU A 31 -7.38 -0.56 -25.77
CA GLU A 31 -6.34 -1.51 -25.38
C GLU A 31 -4.95 -1.03 -25.83
N ALA A 32 -4.86 -0.45 -27.03
CA ALA A 32 -3.63 0.19 -27.52
C ALA A 32 -3.22 1.38 -26.64
N GLU A 33 -4.16 2.25 -26.26
CA GLU A 33 -3.90 3.36 -25.34
C GLU A 33 -3.42 2.88 -23.98
N LYS A 34 -4.04 1.84 -23.42
CA LYS A 34 -3.61 1.23 -22.14
C LYS A 34 -2.16 0.73 -22.20
N ILE A 35 -1.75 0.13 -23.31
CA ILE A 35 -0.37 -0.32 -23.53
C ILE A 35 0.58 0.86 -23.62
N ILE A 36 0.25 1.90 -24.39
CA ILE A 36 1.06 3.12 -24.49
C ILE A 36 1.24 3.77 -23.13
N PHE A 37 0.14 3.99 -22.40
CA PHE A 37 0.20 4.58 -21.07
C PHE A 37 1.02 3.71 -20.11
N SER A 38 0.89 2.39 -20.17
CA SER A 38 1.71 1.48 -19.35
C SER A 38 3.20 1.54 -19.71
N CYS A 39 3.56 1.69 -20.99
CA CYS A 39 4.95 1.81 -21.43
C CYS A 39 5.57 3.16 -21.07
N PHE A 40 4.80 4.26 -21.16
CA PHE A 40 5.29 5.62 -20.91
C PHE A 40 5.26 6.01 -19.43
N PHE A 41 4.25 5.56 -18.68
CA PHE A 41 4.00 5.98 -17.30
C PHE A 41 4.21 4.85 -16.27
N GLY A 42 4.63 3.65 -16.70
CA GLY A 42 4.96 2.53 -15.81
C GLY A 42 3.76 1.90 -15.09
N GLY A 43 2.59 2.53 -15.09
CA GLY A 43 1.38 2.05 -14.45
C GLY A 43 0.47 1.33 -15.44
N LYS A 44 0.13 0.07 -15.16
CA LYS A 44 -1.12 -0.47 -15.67
C LYS A 44 -2.23 0.44 -15.11
N ASN A 45 -3.14 0.95 -15.93
CA ASN A 45 -4.29 1.70 -15.41
C ASN A 45 -5.40 0.71 -15.03
N GLU A 46 -5.11 -0.20 -14.10
CA GLU A 46 -6.14 -1.06 -13.52
C GLU A 46 -6.89 -0.26 -12.46
N SER A 47 -8.23 -0.24 -12.55
CA SER A 47 -9.05 0.40 -11.53
C SER A 47 -8.85 -0.29 -10.18
N PHE A 48 -8.61 0.48 -9.12
CA PHE A 48 -8.48 -0.07 -7.77
C PHE A 48 -9.71 -0.90 -7.38
N ASN A 49 -9.51 -2.17 -7.05
CA ASN A 49 -10.54 -3.10 -6.63
C ASN A 49 -10.20 -3.68 -5.25
N SER A 50 -11.01 -3.33 -4.25
CA SER A 50 -10.84 -3.82 -2.87
C SER A 50 -10.96 -5.33 -2.76
N ASP A 51 -11.85 -5.95 -3.52
CA ASP A 51 -12.11 -7.40 -3.44
C ASP A 51 -10.93 -8.18 -4.03
N GLU A 52 -10.35 -7.68 -5.12
CA GLU A 52 -9.18 -8.29 -5.73
C GLU A 52 -7.95 -8.20 -4.80
N LEU A 53 -7.72 -7.02 -4.23
CA LEU A 53 -6.64 -6.82 -3.25
C LEU A 53 -6.87 -7.68 -2.01
N GLY A 54 -8.09 -7.70 -1.47
CA GLY A 54 -8.48 -8.52 -0.33
C GLY A 54 -8.16 -10.00 -0.56
N ARG A 55 -8.57 -10.56 -1.69
CA ARG A 55 -8.25 -11.95 -2.05
C ARG A 55 -6.75 -12.22 -2.16
N LYS A 56 -5.98 -11.30 -2.75
CA LYS A 56 -4.51 -11.43 -2.82
C LYS A 56 -3.89 -11.43 -1.42
N LEU A 57 -4.36 -10.55 -0.54
CA LEU A 57 -3.87 -10.48 0.84
C LEU A 57 -4.22 -11.74 1.63
N GLU A 58 -5.46 -12.24 1.54
CA GLU A 58 -5.89 -13.50 2.16
C GLU A 58 -5.00 -14.68 1.78
N GLN A 59 -4.69 -14.82 0.49
CA GLN A 59 -3.79 -15.87 0.00
C GLN A 59 -2.39 -15.77 0.62
N ASN A 60 -1.85 -14.55 0.74
CA ASN A 60 -0.54 -14.35 1.36
C ASN A 60 -0.58 -14.64 2.86
N ILE A 61 -1.65 -14.26 3.56
CA ILE A 61 -1.82 -14.56 4.99
C ILE A 61 -1.81 -16.08 5.18
N SER A 62 -2.64 -16.83 4.44
CA SER A 62 -2.70 -18.30 4.55
C SER A 62 -1.33 -18.96 4.34
N GLN A 63 -0.55 -18.47 3.37
CA GLN A 63 0.80 -18.97 3.11
C GLN A 63 1.80 -18.68 4.24
N ILE A 64 1.64 -17.58 4.97
CA ILE A 64 2.56 -17.17 6.04
C ILE A 64 2.25 -17.88 7.35
N ILE A 65 0.97 -17.87 7.78
CA ILE A 65 0.56 -18.38 9.09
C ILE A 65 0.11 -19.86 9.05
N GLY A 66 -0.07 -20.41 7.84
CA GLY A 66 -0.55 -21.76 7.60
C GLY A 66 -2.08 -21.88 7.63
N ASP A 67 -2.60 -22.82 6.85
CA ASP A 67 -4.04 -22.98 6.61
C ASP A 67 -4.87 -23.24 7.88
N GLN A 68 -4.31 -23.99 8.84
CA GLN A 68 -5.00 -24.23 10.12
C GLN A 68 -5.19 -22.95 10.94
N SER A 69 -4.14 -22.12 11.02
CA SER A 69 -4.22 -20.83 11.71
C SER A 69 -5.17 -19.92 10.94
N TYR A 70 -5.04 -19.84 9.62
CA TYR A 70 -5.93 -19.04 8.77
C TYR A 70 -7.42 -19.41 8.94
N MET A 71 -7.76 -20.70 8.96
CA MET A 71 -9.13 -21.14 9.17
C MET A 71 -9.69 -20.74 10.54
N LYS A 72 -8.87 -20.75 11.59
CA LYS A 72 -9.27 -20.22 12.91
C LYS A 72 -9.60 -18.72 12.82
N HIS A 73 -8.79 -17.95 12.10
CA HIS A 73 -9.04 -16.53 11.88
C HIS A 73 -10.33 -16.28 11.08
N CYS A 74 -10.57 -17.04 10.00
CA CYS A 74 -11.81 -16.93 9.23
C CYS A 74 -13.03 -17.25 10.09
N ASN A 75 -12.94 -18.25 10.97
CA ASN A 75 -14.02 -18.60 11.88
C ASN A 75 -14.27 -17.50 12.91
N LEU A 76 -13.22 -16.89 13.45
CA LEU A 76 -13.35 -15.72 14.33
C LEU A 76 -13.98 -14.54 13.58
N ALA A 77 -13.51 -14.23 12.37
CA ALA A 77 -14.06 -13.16 11.54
C ALA A 77 -15.55 -13.35 11.23
N ARG A 78 -16.02 -14.60 11.04
CA ARG A 78 -17.45 -14.91 10.83
C ARG A 78 -18.33 -14.63 12.06
N THR A 79 -17.76 -14.57 13.26
CA THR A 79 -18.50 -14.20 14.47
C THR A 79 -18.67 -12.69 14.64
N LEU A 80 -18.06 -11.89 13.76
CA LEU A 80 -18.11 -10.45 13.77
C LEU A 80 -19.07 -9.95 12.69
N ASP A 81 -20.13 -9.26 13.10
CA ASP A 81 -21.24 -8.92 12.19
C ASP A 81 -20.87 -7.94 11.07
N ASN A 82 -19.78 -7.17 11.17
CA ASN A 82 -19.47 -6.09 10.23
C ASN A 82 -17.98 -5.84 9.95
N HIS A 83 -17.09 -6.75 10.37
CA HIS A 83 -15.66 -6.51 10.26
C HIS A 83 -14.90 -7.81 10.03
N GLY A 84 -14.73 -8.14 8.75
CA GLY A 84 -14.01 -9.34 8.34
C GLY A 84 -12.52 -9.32 8.71
N LEU A 85 -11.83 -10.40 8.32
CA LEU A 85 -10.38 -10.52 8.44
C LEU A 85 -9.67 -9.34 7.78
N ILE A 86 -10.15 -8.96 6.59
CA ILE A 86 -9.70 -7.80 5.84
C ILE A 86 -10.88 -6.85 5.70
N PHE A 87 -10.68 -5.61 6.14
CA PHE A 87 -11.67 -4.56 6.04
C PHE A 87 -11.08 -3.35 5.30
N PHE A 88 -11.87 -2.76 4.41
CA PHE A 88 -11.52 -1.54 3.69
C PHE A 88 -12.41 -0.42 4.19
N GLY A 89 -11.80 0.64 4.70
CA GLY A 89 -12.51 1.78 5.25
C GLY A 89 -11.98 3.12 4.76
N GLU A 90 -12.75 4.17 5.03
CA GLU A 90 -12.41 5.55 4.69
C GLU A 90 -12.85 6.46 5.84
N ASN A 91 -11.91 6.85 6.70
CA ASN A 91 -12.19 7.74 7.83
C ASN A 91 -11.75 9.17 7.48
N GLY A 92 -12.38 9.76 6.47
CA GLY A 92 -12.35 11.20 6.13
C GLY A 92 -11.00 11.87 5.83
N LYS A 93 -9.86 11.25 6.18
CA LYS A 93 -8.50 11.79 6.02
C LYS A 93 -7.65 10.92 5.12
N LEU A 94 -7.68 9.60 5.33
CA LEU A 94 -6.98 8.61 4.52
C LEU A 94 -7.84 7.35 4.38
N PRO A 95 -7.94 6.74 3.19
CA PRO A 95 -8.45 5.39 3.06
C PRO A 95 -7.47 4.40 3.71
N TYR A 96 -8.00 3.30 4.24
CA TYR A 96 -7.22 2.32 4.98
C TYR A 96 -7.67 0.88 4.75
N ILE A 97 -6.76 -0.04 5.04
CA ILE A 97 -6.96 -1.48 5.06
C ILE A 97 -6.64 -1.94 6.48
N GLU A 98 -7.56 -2.67 7.08
CA GLU A 98 -7.40 -3.29 8.39
C GLU A 98 -7.35 -4.80 8.22
N ILE A 99 -6.22 -5.40 8.62
CA ILE A 99 -5.94 -6.83 8.46
C ILE A 99 -5.81 -7.45 9.85
N SER A 100 -6.83 -8.18 10.26
CA SER A 100 -6.87 -8.93 11.52
C SER A 100 -6.07 -10.21 11.37
N VAL A 101 -4.91 -10.29 12.03
CA VAL A 101 -4.03 -11.45 11.92
C VAL A 101 -3.22 -11.63 13.20
N ASP A 102 -3.33 -12.83 13.78
CA ASP A 102 -2.50 -13.25 14.90
C ASP A 102 -1.12 -13.70 14.43
N TYR A 103 -0.15 -13.65 15.32
CA TYR A 103 1.23 -14.01 15.06
C TYR A 103 1.82 -14.70 16.28
N LYS A 104 2.62 -15.74 16.06
CA LYS A 104 3.20 -16.52 17.17
C LYS A 104 4.37 -15.81 17.87
N ASP A 105 5.13 -15.01 17.13
CA ASP A 105 6.37 -14.37 17.59
C ASP A 105 6.66 -13.07 16.82
N ALA A 106 7.68 -12.33 17.28
CA ALA A 106 8.08 -11.06 16.68
C ALA A 106 8.59 -11.19 15.24
N ASN A 107 9.18 -12.33 14.87
CA ASN A 107 9.68 -12.58 13.52
C ASN A 107 8.50 -12.77 12.55
N GLU A 108 7.51 -13.59 12.94
CA GLU A 108 6.29 -13.77 12.17
C GLU A 108 5.52 -12.46 12.00
N LYS A 109 5.43 -11.65 13.06
CA LYS A 109 4.87 -10.29 13.00
C LYS A 109 5.58 -9.42 11.97
N GLN A 110 6.91 -9.37 11.99
CA GLN A 110 7.70 -8.56 11.05
C GLN A 110 7.59 -9.07 9.61
N ARG A 111 7.54 -10.39 9.41
CA ARG A 111 7.34 -11.01 8.09
C ARG A 111 5.96 -10.69 7.52
N LEU A 112 4.91 -10.80 8.34
CA LEU A 112 3.55 -10.41 7.97
C LEU A 112 3.50 -8.95 7.54
N GLU A 113 4.01 -8.04 8.38
CA GLU A 113 4.04 -6.61 8.08
C GLU A 113 4.76 -6.33 6.76
N SER A 114 5.96 -6.90 6.57
CA SER A 114 6.77 -6.65 5.37
C SER A 114 6.11 -7.16 4.09
N ILE A 115 5.59 -8.39 4.13
CA ILE A 115 4.98 -9.01 2.94
C ILE A 115 3.68 -8.28 2.58
N LEU A 116 2.79 -8.05 3.55
CA LEU A 116 1.50 -7.41 3.31
C LEU A 116 1.68 -5.96 2.84
N THR A 117 2.60 -5.21 3.47
CA THR A 117 3.01 -3.86 3.04
C THR A 117 3.44 -3.86 1.58
N ASN A 118 4.38 -4.73 1.20
CA ASN A 118 4.88 -4.77 -0.18
C ASN A 118 3.78 -5.17 -1.19
N LYS A 119 2.86 -6.06 -0.81
CA LYS A 119 1.73 -6.42 -1.67
C LYS A 119 0.79 -5.23 -1.91
N VAL A 120 0.48 -4.45 -0.86
CA VAL A 120 -0.33 -3.24 -1.01
C VAL A 120 0.39 -2.21 -1.88
N LYS A 121 1.66 -1.92 -1.62
CA LYS A 121 2.46 -0.97 -2.43
C LYS A 121 2.45 -1.34 -3.91
N ASN A 122 2.75 -2.59 -4.22
CA ASN A 122 2.75 -3.08 -5.60
C ASN A 122 1.37 -2.98 -6.24
N TYR A 123 0.29 -3.25 -5.49
CA TYR A 123 -1.06 -3.12 -6.03
C TYR A 123 -1.44 -1.66 -6.30
N LEU A 124 -1.07 -0.73 -5.41
CA LEU A 124 -1.27 0.70 -5.62
C LEU A 124 -0.54 1.20 -6.87
N GLU A 125 0.71 0.77 -7.06
CA GLU A 125 1.49 1.08 -8.26
C GLU A 125 0.86 0.51 -9.55
N ILE A 126 0.36 -0.73 -9.50
CA ILE A 126 -0.43 -1.35 -10.58
C ILE A 126 -1.75 -0.62 -10.84
N CYS A 127 -2.25 0.18 -9.91
CA CYS A 127 -3.43 1.01 -10.10
C CYS A 127 -3.11 2.47 -10.47
N GLY A 128 -1.82 2.82 -10.65
CA GLY A 128 -1.38 4.19 -10.90
C GLY A 128 -1.57 5.13 -9.70
N LEU A 129 -1.63 4.59 -8.48
CA LEU A 129 -1.76 5.33 -7.23
C LEU A 129 -0.41 5.51 -6.52
N PRO A 130 -0.23 6.55 -5.68
CA PRO A 130 0.95 6.67 -4.85
C PRO A 130 1.13 5.43 -3.97
N ASN A 131 2.35 4.89 -3.91
CA ASN A 131 2.69 3.70 -3.14
C ASN A 131 3.29 4.02 -1.75
N ASP A 132 3.33 5.29 -1.37
CA ASP A 132 3.57 5.70 0.01
C ASP A 132 2.39 5.29 0.87
N ILE A 133 2.69 4.63 1.99
CA ILE A 133 1.68 4.13 2.93
C ILE A 133 2.15 4.35 4.37
N LEU A 134 1.20 4.45 5.28
CA LEU A 134 1.45 4.46 6.72
C LEU A 134 1.01 3.13 7.31
N VAL A 135 1.94 2.44 7.96
CA VAL A 135 1.73 1.12 8.55
C VAL A 135 1.92 1.19 10.05
N HIS A 136 0.99 0.57 10.79
CA HIS A 136 1.06 0.43 12.24
C HIS A 136 0.21 -0.76 12.71
N TRP A 137 0.62 -1.33 13.83
CA TRP A 137 -0.15 -2.37 14.52
C TRP A 137 -1.07 -1.75 15.56
N GLU A 138 -2.31 -2.20 15.56
CA GLU A 138 -3.33 -1.85 16.54
C GLU A 138 -3.98 -3.13 17.08
N LYS A 139 -4.87 -2.96 18.07
CA LYS A 139 -5.78 -4.01 18.50
C LYS A 139 -7.19 -3.65 18.09
N ARG A 140 -7.96 -4.62 17.61
CA ARG A 140 -9.40 -4.44 17.41
C ARG A 140 -10.07 -4.25 18.76
N ARG A 141 -10.93 -3.24 18.87
CA ARG A 141 -11.53 -2.83 20.15
C ARG A 141 -12.58 -3.81 20.69
N ASP A 142 -13.18 -4.59 19.80
CA ASP A 142 -14.27 -5.54 20.08
C ASP A 142 -13.76 -6.89 20.61
N ILE A 143 -12.60 -7.36 20.15
CA ILE A 143 -12.06 -8.69 20.49
C ILE A 143 -10.60 -8.68 20.95
N GLU A 144 -10.03 -7.50 21.19
CA GLU A 144 -8.61 -7.28 21.55
C GLU A 144 -7.60 -7.98 20.63
N PHE A 145 -8.00 -8.21 19.38
CA PHE A 145 -7.26 -9.03 18.43
C PHE A 145 -6.22 -8.21 17.66
N PRO A 146 -5.00 -8.73 17.40
CA PRO A 146 -3.99 -8.00 16.66
C PRO A 146 -4.45 -7.64 15.24
N MET A 147 -4.17 -6.40 14.85
CA MET A 147 -4.59 -5.85 13.56
C MET A 147 -3.47 -5.02 12.96
N LEU A 148 -3.13 -5.31 11.71
CA LEU A 148 -2.26 -4.47 10.91
C LEU A 148 -3.12 -3.44 10.16
N LYS A 149 -2.87 -2.16 10.42
CA LYS A 149 -3.53 -1.05 9.72
C LYS A 149 -2.58 -0.45 8.69
N ILE A 150 -3.06 -0.37 7.46
CA ILE A 150 -2.34 0.20 6.32
C ILE A 150 -3.17 1.34 5.74
N GLU A 151 -2.70 2.57 5.92
CA GLU A 151 -3.32 3.77 5.36
C GLU A 151 -2.61 4.16 4.06
N TYR A 152 -3.38 4.51 3.04
CA TYR A 152 -2.89 4.81 1.70
C TYR A 152 -3.59 6.05 1.14
N THR A 153 -3.24 6.46 -0.08
CA THR A 153 -3.77 7.69 -0.70
C THR A 153 -4.28 7.42 -2.11
N LYS A 154 -5.42 8.04 -2.44
CA LYS A 154 -6.01 8.06 -3.78
C LYS A 154 -5.93 9.45 -4.42
N THR A 155 -5.87 10.51 -3.62
CA THR A 155 -5.86 11.91 -4.09
C THR A 155 -4.59 12.65 -3.65
N LYS A 156 -4.31 13.77 -4.31
CA LYS A 156 -3.19 14.66 -3.94
C LYS A 156 -3.35 15.23 -2.52
N GLU A 157 -4.57 15.59 -2.13
CA GLU A 157 -4.86 16.09 -0.78
C GLU A 157 -4.55 15.03 0.29
N GLN A 158 -4.93 13.78 0.04
CA GLN A 158 -4.59 12.66 0.91
C GLN A 158 -3.08 12.46 0.99
N LYS A 159 -2.35 12.65 -0.13
CA LYS A 159 -0.88 12.59 -0.15
C LYS A 159 -0.23 13.63 0.75
N ASP A 160 -0.68 14.87 0.70
CA ASP A 160 -0.17 15.94 1.56
C ASP A 160 -0.44 15.65 3.06
N ILE A 161 -1.57 15.01 3.38
CA ILE A 161 -1.87 14.54 4.74
C ILE A 161 -0.90 13.43 5.15
N LEU A 162 -0.72 12.42 4.31
CA LEU A 162 0.15 11.28 4.58
C LEU A 162 1.60 11.73 4.79
N ASP A 163 2.10 12.65 3.97
CA ASP A 163 3.48 13.14 4.05
C ASP A 163 3.75 13.88 5.37
N ARG A 164 2.75 14.63 5.86
CA ARG A 164 2.83 15.23 7.21
C ARG A 164 2.87 14.17 8.30
N CYS A 165 2.05 13.12 8.20
CA CYS A 165 2.03 12.02 9.17
C CYS A 165 3.38 11.27 9.19
N LEU A 166 3.95 10.98 8.01
CA LEU A 166 5.25 10.32 7.88
C LEU A 166 6.38 11.19 8.45
N ALA A 167 6.37 12.50 8.17
CA ALA A 167 7.36 13.43 8.72
C ALA A 167 7.30 13.50 10.26
N VAL A 168 6.09 13.48 10.85
CA VAL A 168 5.92 13.43 12.31
C VAL A 168 6.45 12.12 12.88
N LYS A 169 6.11 10.97 12.25
CA LYS A 169 6.61 9.66 12.68
C LYS A 169 8.13 9.59 12.65
N GLN A 170 8.76 10.12 11.59
CA GLN A 170 10.21 10.16 11.46
C GLN A 170 10.86 11.04 12.52
N ARG A 171 10.30 12.23 12.80
CA ARG A 171 10.79 13.10 13.88
C ARG A 171 10.70 12.42 15.26
N ASN A 172 9.60 11.73 15.54
CA ASN A 172 9.42 11.02 16.81
C ASN A 172 10.45 9.90 16.99
N ILE A 173 10.74 9.15 15.92
CA ILE A 173 11.79 8.11 15.93
C ILE A 173 13.15 8.75 16.23
N LEU A 174 13.52 9.82 15.53
CA LEU A 174 14.79 10.52 15.75
C LEU A 174 14.90 11.08 17.18
N ALA A 175 13.82 11.61 17.74
CA ALA A 175 13.79 12.09 19.12
C ALA A 175 14.00 10.95 20.15
N GLN A 176 13.43 9.76 19.90
CA GLN A 176 13.68 8.59 20.75
C GLN A 176 15.15 8.16 20.70
N TYR A 177 15.76 8.13 19.51
CA TYR A 177 17.18 7.82 19.39
C TYR A 177 18.07 8.88 20.06
N ALA A 178 17.73 10.17 19.93
CA ALA A 178 18.47 11.24 20.59
C ALA A 178 18.39 11.14 22.12
N ALA A 179 17.23 10.82 22.69
CA ALA A 179 17.07 10.61 24.13
C ALA A 179 17.85 9.39 24.64
N VAL A 180 17.88 8.29 23.87
CA VAL A 180 18.67 7.11 24.25
C VAL A 180 20.18 7.43 24.22
N ILE A 181 20.66 8.21 23.25
CA ILE A 181 22.07 8.59 23.18
C ILE A 181 22.46 9.49 24.36
N ASP A 182 21.60 10.45 24.73
CA ASP A 182 21.82 11.37 25.88
C ASP A 182 21.90 10.60 27.21
N ASP A 183 21.04 9.59 27.42
CA ASP A 183 21.05 8.74 28.61
C ASP A 183 22.23 7.73 28.67
N THR A 184 23.03 7.61 27.60
CA THR A 184 24.21 6.71 27.56
C THR A 184 25.56 7.44 27.70
N GLU A 185 25.58 8.76 27.88
CA GLU A 185 26.81 9.56 28.03
C GLU A 185 27.15 9.94 29.50
N GLU A 186 26.60 9.24 30.51
CA GLU A 186 27.01 9.40 31.92
C GLU A 186 27.54 8.11 32.57
N GLU A 187 28.40 7.34 31.89
CA GLU A 187 29.34 6.45 32.59
C GLU A 187 30.74 6.53 31.97
N ASP A 188 31.71 6.73 32.86
CA ASP A 188 33.14 6.86 32.65
C ASP A 188 33.62 8.19 32.07
N LEU A 189 33.85 9.15 32.97
CA LEU A 189 35.14 9.81 33.16
C LEU A 189 35.07 10.76 34.36
N ASN A 190 35.50 10.31 35.55
CA ASN A 190 36.61 10.93 36.29
C ASN A 190 36.75 10.39 37.74
N GLU A 191 38.01 10.06 38.05
CA GLU A 191 38.70 9.75 39.33
C GLU A 191 38.56 8.35 39.97
#